data_AF-A0AAV1CEN8-F1
#
_entry.id   AF-A0AAV1CEN8-F1
#
_cell.length_a   1.000
_cell.length_b   1.000
_cell.length_c   1.000
_cell.angle_alpha   90.00
_cell.angle_beta   90.00
_cell.angle_gamma   90.00
#
_symmetry.space_group_name_H-M   'P 1'
#
loop_
_entity.id
_entity.type
_entity.pdbx_description
1 polymer ?
#
loop_
_entity_poly.entity_id
_entity_poly.type
_entity_poly.pdbx_seq_one_letter_code
_entity_poly.pdbx_strand_id
1 'polypeptide(L)'
;MEPATSHLSRSPAPRVAAFSGNPPAAIDAKPSSSSAAAQPVEASTAVSDESTAAAADSGVVKKPSNRCACCNKKVGVMGFACRCGDTFCGLHRYPEKHDCGFDFKGQGRQAIAKANPVVKGDKLQRL
;
A
#
# COMPACT_ATOMS: atom_id res chain seq x y z
N MET A 1 -70.68 -19.53 0.38
CA MET A 1 -70.13 -18.48 1.26
C MET A 1 -68.60 -18.49 1.11
N GLU A 2 -68.06 -17.60 0.29
CA GLU A 2 -66.69 -17.05 0.47
C GLU A 2 -66.78 -15.91 1.51
N PRO A 3 -65.71 -15.50 2.24
CA PRO A 3 -64.55 -14.75 1.69
C PRO A 3 -63.24 -14.96 2.54
N ALA A 4 -62.08 -14.31 2.42
CA ALA A 4 -61.56 -13.16 1.69
C ALA A 4 -60.03 -13.35 1.51
N THR A 5 -59.49 -13.01 0.35
CA THR A 5 -58.06 -12.90 0.07
C THR A 5 -57.50 -11.62 0.71
N SER A 6 -56.48 -11.74 1.57
CA SER A 6 -55.77 -10.59 2.15
C SER A 6 -54.63 -10.14 1.24
N HIS A 7 -54.86 -9.05 0.52
CA HIS A 7 -53.89 -8.43 -0.37
C HIS A 7 -52.97 -7.50 0.43
N LEU A 8 -51.73 -7.91 0.72
CA LEU A 8 -50.73 -7.02 1.32
C LEU A 8 -50.12 -6.13 0.22
N SER A 9 -50.48 -4.85 0.26
CA SER A 9 -49.93 -3.79 -0.61
C SER A 9 -48.43 -3.58 -0.36
N ARG A 10 -47.59 -3.85 -1.36
CA ARG A 10 -46.15 -3.50 -1.35
C ARG A 10 -45.97 -2.11 -1.94
N SER A 11 -45.50 -1.17 -1.13
CA SER A 11 -45.06 0.16 -1.59
C SER A 11 -43.76 0.07 -2.40
N PRO A 12 -43.55 0.89 -3.45
CA PRO A 12 -42.32 0.90 -4.21
C PRO A 12 -41.21 1.70 -3.50
N ALA A 13 -39.98 1.17 -3.53
CA ALA A 13 -38.77 1.82 -3.02
C ALA A 13 -38.29 2.97 -3.94
N PRO A 14 -37.58 4.00 -3.41
CA PRO A 14 -37.07 5.09 -4.21
C PRO A 14 -35.93 4.63 -5.13
N ARG A 15 -35.97 5.08 -6.39
CA ARG A 15 -34.98 4.78 -7.43
C ARG A 15 -33.71 5.60 -7.16
N VAL A 16 -32.61 4.92 -6.83
CA VAL A 16 -31.27 5.54 -6.78
C VAL A 16 -30.84 5.90 -8.21
N ALA A 17 -30.46 7.15 -8.42
CA ALA A 17 -29.94 7.62 -9.71
C ALA A 17 -28.60 6.94 -10.01
N ALA A 18 -28.51 6.29 -11.17
CA ALA A 18 -27.28 5.68 -11.67
C ALA A 18 -26.27 6.78 -12.03
N PHE A 19 -25.16 6.84 -11.31
CA PHE A 19 -24.02 7.69 -11.69
C PHE A 19 -23.27 7.00 -12.83
N SER A 20 -23.41 7.50 -14.06
CA SER A 20 -22.63 7.06 -15.22
C SER A 20 -21.16 7.43 -15.03
N GLY A 21 -20.37 6.49 -14.50
CA GLY A 21 -18.91 6.59 -14.48
C GLY A 21 -18.33 6.44 -15.89
N ASN A 22 -17.52 7.41 -16.30
CA ASN A 22 -16.70 7.35 -17.51
C ASN A 22 -15.45 6.49 -17.23
N PRO A 23 -15.06 5.50 -18.06
CA PRO A 23 -13.86 4.70 -17.81
C PRO A 23 -12.57 5.48 -18.16
N PRO A 24 -11.46 5.30 -17.42
CA PRO A 24 -10.19 5.90 -17.79
C PRO A 24 -9.61 5.22 -19.04
N ALA A 25 -9.19 6.05 -19.99
CA ALA A 25 -8.53 5.67 -21.22
C ALA A 25 -7.24 4.87 -20.94
N ALA A 26 -7.08 3.78 -21.70
CA ALA A 26 -5.87 2.98 -21.74
C ALA A 26 -4.68 3.83 -22.22
N ILE A 27 -3.57 3.77 -21.49
CA ILE A 27 -2.28 4.29 -21.96
C ILE A 27 -1.51 3.16 -22.61
N ASP A 28 -1.17 3.36 -23.88
CA ASP A 28 -0.44 2.44 -24.74
C ASP A 28 0.95 2.10 -24.20
N ALA A 29 1.22 0.81 -24.08
CA ALA A 29 2.53 0.26 -23.82
C ALA A 29 3.37 0.23 -25.11
N LYS A 30 4.50 0.93 -25.13
CA LYS A 30 5.50 0.86 -26.21
C LYS A 30 6.67 -0.04 -25.77
N PRO A 31 6.88 -1.22 -26.37
CA PRO A 31 8.06 -2.04 -26.10
C PRO A 31 9.23 -1.58 -26.99
N SER A 32 10.35 -1.19 -26.38
CA SER A 32 11.62 -1.00 -27.09
C SER A 32 12.48 -2.24 -26.88
N SER A 33 12.59 -3.06 -27.92
CA SER A 33 13.56 -4.13 -28.05
C SER A 33 14.92 -3.56 -28.47
N SER A 34 16.01 -4.08 -27.91
CA SER A 34 17.31 -4.15 -28.57
C SER A 34 18.09 -5.36 -28.03
N SER A 35 18.66 -6.11 -28.96
CA SER A 35 19.08 -7.49 -28.84
C SER A 35 20.56 -7.70 -28.47
N ALA A 36 20.81 -8.84 -27.83
CA ALA A 36 21.91 -9.80 -28.01
C ALA A 36 23.40 -9.39 -27.89
N ALA A 37 24.11 -10.04 -26.95
CA ALA A 37 25.41 -10.69 -27.21
C ALA A 37 25.72 -11.76 -26.14
N ALA A 38 26.01 -12.99 -26.59
CA ALA A 38 26.66 -14.08 -25.85
C ALA A 38 28.18 -13.76 -25.69
N GLN A 39 29.00 -14.36 -24.81
CA GLN A 39 29.23 -15.78 -24.53
C GLN A 39 29.95 -16.03 -23.15
N PRO A 40 30.38 -17.28 -22.80
CA PRO A 40 30.60 -17.78 -21.42
C PRO A 40 32.06 -17.81 -20.94
N VAL A 41 32.28 -18.17 -19.66
CA VAL A 41 33.49 -18.89 -19.18
C VAL A 41 33.34 -19.42 -17.74
N GLU A 42 33.31 -20.75 -17.66
CA GLU A 42 33.99 -21.72 -16.77
C GLU A 42 34.24 -21.50 -15.25
N ALA A 43 34.26 -22.67 -14.60
CA ALA A 43 34.37 -22.99 -13.18
C ALA A 43 35.66 -22.59 -12.43
N SER A 44 35.53 -22.40 -11.10
CA SER A 44 36.43 -22.88 -10.03
C SER A 44 35.86 -22.40 -8.67
N THR A 45 35.44 -23.28 -7.76
CA THR A 45 36.22 -24.05 -6.77
C THR A 45 36.46 -23.30 -5.45
N ALA A 46 36.28 -24.06 -4.37
CA ALA A 46 36.80 -23.92 -3.00
C ALA A 46 36.01 -23.09 -1.97
N VAL A 47 35.27 -23.86 -1.16
CA VAL A 47 35.21 -23.91 0.32
C VAL A 47 35.86 -22.79 1.16
N SER A 48 35.14 -22.39 2.22
CA SER A 48 35.58 -22.27 3.63
C SER A 48 34.52 -21.45 4.38
N ASP A 49 33.76 -21.94 5.35
CA ASP A 49 34.04 -22.50 6.69
C ASP A 49 33.67 -21.48 7.79
N GLU A 50 32.88 -22.01 8.72
CA GLU A 50 32.79 -21.69 10.16
C GLU A 50 32.71 -20.25 10.72
N SER A 51 31.65 -20.10 11.52
CA SER A 51 31.48 -19.27 12.71
C SER A 51 32.70 -18.53 13.28
N THR A 52 32.53 -17.24 13.54
CA THR A 52 33.20 -16.59 14.67
C THR A 52 32.20 -15.78 15.48
N ALA A 53 31.97 -16.24 16.70
CA ALA A 53 31.40 -15.45 17.77
C ALA A 53 32.47 -14.47 18.27
N ALA A 54 32.12 -13.19 18.39
CA ALA A 54 32.87 -12.23 19.19
C ALA A 54 31.88 -11.26 19.83
N ALA A 55 31.83 -11.32 21.16
CA ALA A 55 31.08 -10.43 22.02
C ALA A 55 31.76 -9.06 22.11
N ALA A 56 30.98 -7.97 22.09
CA ALA A 56 31.28 -6.74 22.83
C ALA A 56 30.06 -5.79 22.81
N ASP A 57 29.79 -5.28 24.01
CA ASP A 57 28.79 -4.31 24.42
C ASP A 57 28.83 -2.96 23.65
N SER A 58 27.65 -2.47 23.24
CA SER A 58 27.28 -1.04 23.18
C SER A 58 25.95 -0.85 22.44
N GLY A 59 24.93 -0.36 23.14
CA GLY A 59 23.69 0.24 22.62
C GLY A 59 23.09 -0.43 21.38
N VAL A 60 22.11 -1.34 21.58
CA VAL A 60 21.41 -2.04 20.49
C VAL A 60 20.62 -1.03 19.65
N VAL A 61 21.30 -0.38 18.71
CA VAL A 61 20.71 0.05 17.45
C VAL A 61 20.30 -1.25 16.77
N LYS A 62 19.02 -1.61 16.93
CA LYS A 62 18.43 -2.79 16.27
C LYS A 62 18.71 -2.64 14.78
N LYS A 63 19.73 -3.36 14.29
CA LYS A 63 20.10 -3.38 12.89
C LYS A 63 18.83 -3.79 12.13
N PRO A 64 18.34 -3.01 11.16
CA PRO A 64 17.07 -3.28 10.52
C PRO A 64 17.13 -4.71 9.97
N SER A 65 16.22 -5.56 10.43
CA SER A 65 16.20 -6.94 10.01
C SER A 65 15.89 -6.94 8.51
N ASN A 66 16.77 -7.52 7.71
CA ASN A 66 16.58 -7.66 6.26
C ASN A 66 15.54 -8.76 5.94
N ARG A 67 14.48 -8.86 6.76
CA ARG A 67 13.42 -9.87 6.69
C ARG A 67 12.07 -9.19 6.83
N CYS A 68 11.08 -9.73 6.13
CA CYS A 68 9.70 -9.25 6.24
C CYS A 68 9.13 -9.57 7.63
N ALA A 69 8.50 -8.60 8.29
CA ALA A 69 7.91 -8.82 9.63
C ALA A 69 6.68 -9.76 9.63
N CYS A 70 5.97 -9.92 8.50
CA CYS A 70 4.83 -10.85 8.40
C CYS A 70 5.25 -12.30 8.10
N CYS A 71 6.15 -12.49 7.13
CA CYS A 71 6.45 -13.82 6.58
C CYS A 71 7.90 -14.25 6.76
N ASN A 72 8.72 -13.44 7.43
CA ASN A 72 10.14 -13.66 7.71
C ASN A 72 11.03 -13.94 6.49
N LYS A 73 10.48 -13.79 5.27
CA LYS A 73 11.21 -13.92 4.01
C LYS A 73 12.31 -12.86 3.95
N LYS A 74 13.51 -13.25 3.52
CA LYS A 74 14.64 -12.34 3.35
C LYS A 74 14.30 -11.33 2.24
N VAL A 75 14.23 -10.04 2.60
CA VAL A 75 13.90 -8.94 1.67
C VAL A 75 15.14 -8.23 1.14
N GLY A 76 16.30 -8.47 1.75
CA GLY A 76 17.57 -7.85 1.35
C GLY A 76 17.52 -6.33 1.41
N VAL A 77 18.29 -5.66 0.54
CA VAL A 77 18.34 -4.19 0.42
C VAL A 77 17.03 -3.63 -0.14
N MET A 78 16.21 -4.44 -0.83
CA MET A 78 14.94 -4.05 -1.45
C MET A 78 13.73 -4.16 -0.50
N GLY A 79 13.95 -4.14 0.83
CA GLY A 79 12.87 -4.14 1.80
C GLY A 79 12.06 -2.85 1.76
N PHE A 80 10.73 -2.96 1.84
CA PHE A 80 9.85 -1.79 1.94
C PHE A 80 9.65 -1.45 3.42
N ALA A 81 10.12 -0.28 3.85
CA ALA A 81 9.82 0.23 5.19
C ALA A 81 8.38 0.74 5.24
N CYS A 82 7.60 0.26 6.20
CA CYS A 82 6.29 0.82 6.52
C CYS A 82 6.40 1.93 7.56
N ARG A 83 5.38 2.78 7.64
CA ARG A 83 5.27 3.84 8.64
C ARG A 83 5.12 3.35 10.08
N CYS A 84 4.73 2.09 10.28
CA CYS A 84 4.76 1.46 11.61
C CYS A 84 6.18 1.13 12.09
N GLY A 85 7.21 1.25 11.23
CA GLY A 85 8.62 1.03 11.59
C GLY A 85 9.18 -0.32 11.16
N ASP A 86 8.35 -1.24 10.70
CA ASP A 86 8.77 -2.56 10.23
C ASP A 86 9.08 -2.59 8.73
N THR A 87 9.85 -3.60 8.32
CA THR A 87 10.21 -3.83 6.91
C THR A 87 9.44 -5.03 6.34
N PHE A 88 8.94 -4.91 5.11
CA PHE A 88 8.10 -5.91 4.45
C PHE A 88 8.60 -6.27 3.04
N CYS A 89 8.19 -7.45 2.57
CA CYS A 89 8.38 -7.87 1.17
C CYS A 89 7.31 -7.25 0.26
N GLY A 90 7.47 -7.38 -1.06
CA GLY A 90 6.51 -6.80 -2.03
C GLY A 90 5.05 -7.25 -1.86
N LEU A 91 4.82 -8.44 -1.28
CA LEU A 91 3.47 -8.95 -1.00
C LEU A 91 2.84 -8.36 0.27
N HIS A 92 3.64 -8.00 1.27
CA HIS A 92 3.17 -7.47 2.56
C HIS A 92 3.39 -5.96 2.71
N ARG A 93 3.72 -5.27 1.62
CA ARG A 93 4.00 -3.84 1.60
C ARG A 93 2.82 -2.98 2.05
N TYR A 94 1.60 -3.39 1.73
CA TYR A 94 0.41 -2.58 1.97
C TYR A 94 -0.16 -2.77 3.39
N PRO A 95 -0.74 -1.72 4.02
CA PRO A 95 -1.26 -1.77 5.38
C PRO A 95 -2.28 -2.87 5.64
N GLU A 96 -3.11 -3.21 4.65
CA GLU A 96 -4.11 -4.28 4.74
C GLU A 96 -3.52 -5.70 4.77
N LYS A 97 -2.23 -5.85 4.46
CA LYS A 97 -1.55 -7.15 4.43
C LYS A 97 -0.80 -7.48 5.72
N HIS A 98 -0.60 -6.50 6.60
CA HIS A 98 0.15 -6.66 7.83
C HIS A 98 -0.54 -6.04 9.06
N ASP A 99 -1.83 -5.71 8.94
CA ASP A 99 -2.64 -5.09 9.97
C ASP A 99 -1.92 -3.90 10.64
N CYS A 100 -1.53 -2.94 9.81
CA CYS A 100 -0.72 -1.80 10.25
C CYS A 100 -1.42 -1.00 11.37
N GLY A 101 -0.82 -0.95 12.56
CA GLY A 101 -1.32 -0.16 13.70
C GLY A 101 -1.09 1.35 13.59
N PHE A 102 -0.60 1.85 12.45
CA PHE A 102 -0.33 3.27 12.25
C PHE A 102 -1.59 4.05 11.85
N ASP A 103 -1.88 5.19 12.49
CA ASP A 103 -3.04 6.02 12.15
C ASP A 103 -2.80 6.90 10.90
N PHE A 104 -3.00 6.30 9.73
CA PHE A 104 -2.94 7.00 8.45
C PHE A 104 -4.02 8.09 8.32
N LYS A 105 -5.18 7.93 8.96
CA LYS A 105 -6.32 8.85 8.84
C LYS A 105 -6.05 10.14 9.63
N GLY A 106 -5.56 10.02 10.86
CA GLY A 106 -5.17 11.15 11.69
C GLY A 106 -4.04 11.94 11.05
N GLN A 107 -2.97 11.25 10.63
CA GLN A 107 -1.84 11.92 10.01
C GLN A 107 -2.21 12.56 8.66
N GLY A 108 -3.04 11.91 7.86
CA GLY A 108 -3.53 12.47 6.60
C GLY A 108 -4.34 13.76 6.82
N ARG A 109 -5.26 13.77 7.80
CA ARG A 109 -6.02 14.97 8.16
C ARG A 109 -5.13 16.11 8.62
N GLN A 110 -4.13 15.83 9.47
CA GLN A 110 -3.19 16.85 9.94
C GLN A 110 -2.36 17.42 8.79
N ALA A 111 -1.88 16.57 7.87
CA ALA A 111 -1.12 17.01 6.70
C ALA A 111 -1.96 17.90 5.78
N ILE A 112 -3.21 17.50 5.49
CA ILE A 112 -4.14 18.29 4.66
C ILE A 112 -4.48 19.62 5.34
N ALA A 113 -4.81 19.60 6.64
CA ALA A 113 -5.14 20.81 7.39
C ALA A 113 -3.98 21.82 7.38
N LYS A 114 -2.74 21.33 7.47
CA LYS A 114 -1.54 22.17 7.39
C LYS A 114 -1.29 22.72 5.98
N ALA A 115 -1.66 21.97 4.95
CA ALA A 115 -1.47 22.38 3.55
C ALA A 115 -2.56 23.32 3.02
N ASN A 116 -3.76 23.29 3.61
CA ASN A 116 -4.88 24.12 3.16
C ASN A 116 -4.64 25.60 3.53
N PRO A 117 -4.57 26.52 2.55
CA PRO A 117 -4.48 27.94 2.83
C PRO A 117 -5.79 28.45 3.45
N VAL A 118 -5.68 29.39 4.39
CA VAL A 118 -6.85 30.00 5.03
C VAL A 118 -7.50 30.98 4.07
N VAL A 119 -8.61 30.58 3.44
CA VAL A 119 -9.40 31.45 2.57
C VAL A 119 -10.36 32.26 3.45
N LYS A 120 -10.08 33.56 3.62
CA LYS A 120 -11.02 34.54 4.17
C LYS A 120 -11.54 35.40 3.02
N GLY A 121 -12.84 35.36 2.77
CA GLY A 121 -13.49 36.25 1.79
C GLY A 121 -14.02 37.50 2.47
N ASP A 122 -13.70 38.66 1.94
CA ASP A 122 -14.33 39.91 2.36
C ASP A 122 -15.80 39.93 1.93
N LYS A 123 -16.67 40.42 2.81
CA LYS A 123 -18.11 40.50 2.55
C LYS A 123 -18.35 41.59 1.49
N LEU A 124 -18.66 41.18 0.27
CA LEU A 124 -18.94 42.12 -0.83
C LEU A 124 -20.17 42.97 -0.50
N GLN A 125 -20.01 44.29 -0.60
CA GLN A 125 -21.08 45.25 -0.39
C GLN A 125 -21.88 45.41 -1.69
N ARG A 126 -23.20 45.26 -1.59
CA ARG A 126 -24.12 45.35 -2.72
C ARG A 126 -24.13 46.78 -3.28
N LEU A 127 -23.87 46.90 -4.59
CA LEU A 127 -24.01 48.13 -5.39
C LEU A 127 -25.48 48.42 -5.70
#